data_AF-A0A1V5LL75-F1
#
_entry.id   AF-A0A1V5LL75-F1
#
_cell.length_a   1.000
_cell.length_b   1.000
_cell.length_c   1.000
_cell.angle_alpha   90.00
_cell.angle_beta   90.00
_cell.angle_gamma   90.00
#
_symmetry.space_group_name_H-M   'P 1'
#
loop_
_entity.id
_entity.type
_entity.pdbx_description
1 polymer ?
#
loop_
_entity_poly.entity_id
_entity_poly.type
_entity_poly.pdbx_seq_one_letter_code
_entity_poly.pdbx_strand_id
1 'polypeptide(L)'
;MIHWLPDFWYCDTRYSPAGQMGLFPPGSYYNGMMVAPCPTAANFLLQFVFPQIRPDVTGFQLLATEPLPKVAAKHRAQSAVPGAAYDAVRLTVRYTQNGVTYKEQMSCVIENLGQAAAGMWQNKETVCVRAPLAEFSEWEKVGAMIYISARFDPNWVAAAARATAQRTQNAQATQRYIQDVDRQIVENRQRTNAEIRHEDYLMLTGQEDYVNPHTGETEIRPDGWKYHWENSNGEVIVSNLNDYDPNHDDGVRLVKDFKRSQVRAR
;
A
#
# COMPACT_ATOMS: atom_id res chain seq x y z
N MET A 1 -14.86 34.88 -15.89
CA MET A 1 -13.64 34.10 -15.60
C MET A 1 -14.02 32.67 -15.26
N ILE A 2 -13.34 31.70 -15.87
CA ILE A 2 -13.56 30.26 -15.69
C ILE A 2 -12.32 29.62 -15.06
N HIS A 3 -12.52 28.71 -14.13
CA HIS A 3 -11.47 27.89 -13.50
C HIS A 3 -11.85 26.42 -13.57
N TRP A 4 -10.96 25.60 -14.11
CA TRP A 4 -11.00 24.15 -13.93
C TRP A 4 -10.05 23.79 -12.81
N LEU A 5 -10.57 23.09 -11.81
CA LEU A 5 -9.77 22.59 -10.70
C LEU A 5 -9.35 21.15 -11.00
N PRO A 6 -8.14 20.75 -10.60
CA PRO A 6 -7.70 19.38 -10.75
C PRO A 6 -8.51 18.43 -9.86
N ASP A 7 -8.53 17.18 -10.27
CA ASP A 7 -9.08 16.09 -9.48
C ASP A 7 -8.06 15.71 -8.40
N PHE A 8 -8.51 15.61 -7.16
CA PHE A 8 -7.70 15.21 -6.01
C PHE A 8 -8.28 13.97 -5.35
N TRP A 9 -7.39 13.06 -4.97
CA TRP A 9 -7.74 11.88 -4.20
C TRP A 9 -7.70 12.15 -2.70
N TYR A 10 -8.72 11.64 -2.02
CA TYR A 10 -8.91 11.69 -0.58
C TYR A 10 -9.22 10.27 -0.07
N CYS A 11 -9.12 10.09 1.23
CA CYS A 11 -9.48 8.83 1.88
C CYS A 11 -10.39 9.09 3.07
N ASP A 12 -11.56 8.44 3.06
CA ASP A 12 -12.45 8.34 4.21
C ASP A 12 -12.09 7.10 5.03
N THR A 13 -11.16 7.28 5.96
CA THR A 13 -10.59 6.18 6.73
C THR A 13 -11.58 5.51 7.69
N ARG A 14 -12.78 6.10 7.92
CA ARG A 14 -13.87 5.46 8.71
C ARG A 14 -14.27 4.09 8.15
N TYR A 15 -14.07 3.88 6.85
CA TYR A 15 -14.35 2.64 6.14
C TYR A 15 -13.13 1.74 5.93
N SER A 16 -11.97 2.12 6.48
CA SER A 16 -10.72 1.37 6.37
C SER A 16 -10.35 0.72 7.72
N PRO A 17 -9.77 -0.49 7.74
CA PRO A 17 -9.30 -1.11 8.98
C PRO A 17 -8.31 -0.22 9.75
N ALA A 18 -7.40 0.45 9.05
CA ALA A 18 -6.42 1.33 9.67
C ALA A 18 -7.04 2.57 10.32
N GLY A 19 -8.10 3.14 9.72
CA GLY A 19 -8.86 4.23 10.33
C GLY A 19 -9.74 3.79 11.49
N GLN A 20 -10.29 2.57 11.46
CA GLN A 20 -11.01 1.99 12.60
C GLN A 20 -10.09 1.77 13.82
N MET A 21 -8.79 1.54 13.58
CA MET A 21 -7.76 1.50 14.62
C MET A 21 -7.27 2.89 15.06
N GLY A 22 -7.84 3.99 14.52
CA GLY A 22 -7.50 5.36 14.89
C GLY A 22 -6.14 5.86 14.37
N LEU A 23 -5.49 5.13 13.45
CA LEU A 23 -4.12 5.42 13.00
C LEU A 23 -4.02 6.66 12.09
N PHE A 24 -5.11 7.04 11.44
CA PHE A 24 -5.14 8.09 10.43
C PHE A 24 -6.33 9.04 10.65
N PRO A 25 -6.19 10.06 11.52
CA PRO A 25 -7.25 11.04 11.79
C PRO A 25 -7.46 12.00 10.61
N PRO A 26 -8.64 12.66 10.50
CA PRO A 26 -8.87 13.69 9.49
C PRO A 26 -7.79 14.79 9.49
N GLY A 27 -7.37 15.21 8.30
CA GLY A 27 -6.27 16.16 8.09
C GLY A 27 -4.87 15.51 8.03
N SER A 28 -4.73 14.23 8.37
CA SER A 28 -3.51 13.46 8.09
C SER A 28 -3.44 12.97 6.64
N TYR A 29 -2.41 12.19 6.31
CA TYR A 29 -2.23 11.59 4.99
C TYR A 29 -2.16 10.07 5.06
N TYR A 30 -2.84 9.39 4.14
CA TYR A 30 -2.79 7.94 3.96
C TYR A 30 -2.50 7.62 2.50
N ASN A 31 -1.37 6.95 2.22
CA ASN A 31 -0.87 6.68 0.87
C ASN A 31 -0.82 7.94 -0.03
N GLY A 32 -0.47 9.09 0.56
CA GLY A 32 -0.42 10.39 -0.13
C GLY A 32 -1.77 11.08 -0.32
N MET A 33 -2.89 10.44 0.04
CA MET A 33 -4.22 11.04 0.01
C MET A 33 -4.50 11.76 1.32
N MET A 34 -5.11 12.94 1.25
CA MET A 34 -5.56 13.62 2.46
C MET A 34 -6.73 12.85 3.07
N VAL A 35 -6.66 12.60 4.38
CA VAL A 35 -7.70 11.91 5.12
C VAL A 35 -8.83 12.89 5.41
N ALA A 36 -9.99 12.63 4.84
CA ALA A 36 -11.17 13.47 5.01
C ALA A 36 -12.44 12.62 4.83
N PRO A 37 -13.48 12.80 5.68
CA PRO A 37 -14.79 12.22 5.45
C PRO A 37 -15.31 12.58 4.06
N CYS A 38 -15.88 11.63 3.32
CA CYS A 38 -16.45 11.92 2.01
C CYS A 38 -17.67 12.86 2.16
N PRO A 39 -17.62 14.09 1.63
CA PRO A 39 -18.74 15.04 1.70
C PRO A 39 -19.75 14.77 0.57
N THR A 40 -20.89 15.47 0.62
CA THR A 40 -21.71 15.68 -0.59
C THR A 40 -20.98 16.61 -1.55
N ALA A 41 -21.34 16.59 -2.83
CA ALA A 41 -20.75 17.49 -3.82
C ALA A 41 -20.98 18.97 -3.48
N ALA A 42 -22.13 19.30 -2.87
CA ALA A 42 -22.41 20.65 -2.40
C ALA A 42 -21.50 21.07 -1.25
N ASN A 43 -21.31 20.20 -0.25
CA ASN A 43 -20.44 20.47 0.89
C ASN A 43 -18.98 20.54 0.45
N PHE A 44 -18.55 19.71 -0.50
CA PHE A 44 -17.21 19.82 -1.09
C PHE A 44 -16.97 21.21 -1.69
N LEU A 45 -17.90 21.68 -2.53
CA LEU A 45 -17.78 23.00 -3.14
C LEU A 45 -17.75 24.13 -2.11
N LEU A 46 -18.61 24.07 -1.08
CA LEU A 46 -18.75 25.15 -0.10
C LEU A 46 -17.66 25.14 0.99
N GLN A 47 -17.16 23.96 1.39
CA GLN A 47 -16.27 23.82 2.54
C GLN A 47 -14.81 23.58 2.15
N PHE A 48 -14.56 22.96 0.98
CA PHE A 48 -13.19 22.69 0.50
C PHE A 48 -12.80 23.70 -0.56
N VAL A 49 -13.57 23.77 -1.65
CA VAL A 49 -13.18 24.55 -2.82
C VAL A 49 -13.32 26.05 -2.56
N PHE A 50 -14.53 26.52 -2.26
CA PHE A 50 -14.84 27.94 -2.21
C PHE A 50 -13.93 28.73 -1.26
N PRO A 51 -13.64 28.28 -0.01
CA PRO A 51 -12.75 29.02 0.88
C PRO A 51 -11.30 29.09 0.36
N GLN A 52 -10.82 28.07 -0.35
CA GLN A 52 -9.46 28.06 -0.90
C GLN A 52 -9.31 29.01 -2.09
N ILE A 53 -10.29 29.00 -3.00
CA ILE A 53 -10.24 29.84 -4.20
C ILE A 53 -10.75 31.26 -3.96
N ARG A 54 -11.48 31.50 -2.87
CA ARG A 54 -12.11 32.79 -2.52
C ARG A 54 -11.97 33.11 -1.01
N PRO A 55 -10.73 33.26 -0.48
CA PRO A 55 -10.51 33.45 0.95
C PRO A 55 -11.07 34.79 1.50
N ASP A 56 -11.01 35.86 0.72
CA ASP A 56 -11.29 37.24 1.19
C ASP A 56 -12.65 37.79 0.70
N VAL A 57 -13.70 36.98 0.73
CA VAL A 57 -15.04 37.40 0.28
C VAL A 57 -15.94 37.83 1.42
N THR A 58 -16.83 38.75 1.13
CA THR A 58 -17.87 39.20 2.06
C THR A 58 -19.27 39.08 1.43
N GLY A 59 -20.32 39.13 2.26
CA GLY A 59 -21.70 39.08 1.77
C GLY A 59 -22.04 37.81 1.00
N PHE A 60 -21.43 36.69 1.35
CA PHE A 60 -21.69 35.39 0.72
C PHE A 60 -23.16 35.00 0.85
N GLN A 61 -23.75 34.56 -0.26
CA GLN A 61 -25.10 34.02 -0.32
C GLN A 61 -25.17 32.89 -1.33
N LEU A 62 -25.73 31.75 -0.90
CA LEU A 62 -26.11 30.65 -1.77
C LEU A 62 -27.46 30.97 -2.43
N LEU A 63 -27.46 31.15 -3.75
CA LEU A 63 -28.66 31.51 -4.52
C LEU A 63 -29.42 30.28 -5.01
N ALA A 64 -28.71 29.22 -5.41
CA ALA A 64 -29.33 27.99 -5.90
C ALA A 64 -28.43 26.77 -5.67
N THR A 65 -29.08 25.62 -5.48
CA THR A 65 -28.47 24.29 -5.42
C THR A 65 -29.22 23.40 -6.39
N GLU A 66 -28.56 22.98 -7.46
CA GLU A 66 -29.13 22.16 -8.53
C GLU A 66 -28.46 20.79 -8.53
N PRO A 67 -29.13 19.73 -8.06
CA PRO A 67 -28.65 18.36 -8.23
C PRO A 67 -28.54 18.00 -9.71
N LEU A 68 -27.49 17.27 -10.09
CA LEU A 68 -27.23 16.84 -11.47
C LEU A 68 -27.29 15.30 -11.60
N PRO A 69 -28.45 14.65 -11.35
CA PRO A 69 -28.55 13.19 -11.27
C PRO A 69 -28.19 12.49 -12.58
N LYS A 70 -28.43 13.11 -13.74
CA LYS A 70 -28.03 12.56 -15.04
C LYS A 70 -26.50 12.50 -15.21
N VAL A 71 -25.78 13.48 -14.67
CA VAL A 71 -24.31 13.51 -14.69
C VAL A 71 -23.77 12.43 -13.75
N ALA A 72 -24.29 12.34 -12.52
CA ALA A 72 -23.93 11.28 -11.58
C ALA A 72 -24.21 9.87 -12.16
N ALA A 73 -25.35 9.68 -12.84
CA ALA A 73 -25.69 8.42 -13.49
C ALA A 73 -24.72 8.05 -14.63
N LYS A 74 -24.29 9.03 -15.44
CA LYS A 74 -23.28 8.83 -16.49
C LYS A 74 -21.97 8.30 -15.91
N HIS A 75 -21.44 8.92 -14.85
CA HIS A 75 -20.21 8.44 -14.21
C HIS A 75 -20.40 7.07 -13.57
N ARG A 76 -21.55 6.82 -12.92
CA ARG A 76 -21.88 5.51 -12.36
C ARG A 76 -21.87 4.41 -13.41
N ALA A 77 -22.44 4.66 -14.59
CA ALA A 77 -22.45 3.70 -15.70
C ALA A 77 -21.06 3.41 -16.29
N GLN A 78 -20.09 4.29 -16.06
CA GLN A 78 -18.70 4.15 -16.51
C GLN A 78 -17.77 3.59 -15.42
N SER A 79 -18.28 3.40 -14.19
CA SER A 79 -17.47 2.91 -13.08
C SER A 79 -17.16 1.42 -13.26
N ALA A 80 -15.89 1.08 -13.07
CA ALA A 80 -15.44 -0.32 -12.96
C ALA A 80 -15.50 -0.85 -11.52
N VAL A 81 -15.77 0.01 -10.52
CA VAL A 81 -15.78 -0.36 -9.10
C VAL A 81 -17.21 -0.66 -8.65
N PRO A 82 -17.50 -1.92 -8.24
CA PRO A 82 -18.81 -2.27 -7.72
C PRO A 82 -19.16 -1.45 -6.48
N GLY A 83 -20.40 -0.96 -6.41
CA GLY A 83 -20.90 -0.19 -5.26
C GLY A 83 -20.38 1.25 -5.17
N ALA A 84 -19.64 1.74 -6.17
CA ALA A 84 -19.24 3.15 -6.21
C ALA A 84 -20.46 4.08 -6.25
N ALA A 85 -20.44 5.07 -5.37
CA ALA A 85 -21.45 6.11 -5.25
C ALA A 85 -20.98 7.40 -5.95
N TYR A 86 -21.95 8.11 -6.54
CA TYR A 86 -21.70 9.34 -7.26
C TYR A 86 -22.73 10.38 -6.85
N ASP A 87 -22.26 11.57 -6.51
CA ASP A 87 -23.06 12.77 -6.27
C ASP A 87 -22.59 13.88 -7.20
N ALA A 88 -23.50 14.66 -7.76
CA ALA A 88 -23.16 15.73 -8.69
C ALA A 88 -24.08 16.92 -8.47
N VAL A 89 -23.50 18.11 -8.43
CA VAL A 89 -24.26 19.33 -8.14
C VAL A 89 -23.74 20.51 -8.96
N ARG A 90 -24.62 21.48 -9.18
CA ARG A 90 -24.28 22.85 -9.55
C ARG A 90 -24.80 23.80 -8.48
N LEU A 91 -23.93 24.66 -7.96
CA LEU A 91 -24.28 25.72 -7.03
C LEU A 91 -24.21 27.06 -7.75
N THR A 92 -25.13 27.95 -7.44
CA THR A 92 -25.04 29.36 -7.81
C THR A 92 -24.88 30.18 -6.54
N VAL A 93 -23.83 30.99 -6.46
CA VAL A 93 -23.54 31.84 -5.30
C VAL A 93 -23.38 33.29 -5.72
N ARG A 94 -23.57 34.18 -4.74
CA ARG A 94 -23.27 35.61 -4.84
C ARG A 94 -22.36 36.00 -3.69
N TYR A 95 -21.38 36.85 -3.96
CA TYR A 95 -20.50 37.41 -2.94
C TYR A 95 -19.86 38.69 -3.47
N THR A 96 -19.25 39.45 -2.57
CA THR A 96 -18.45 40.62 -2.91
C THR A 96 -16.98 40.30 -2.67
N GLN A 97 -16.13 40.67 -3.63
CA GLN A 97 -14.68 40.55 -3.52
C GLN A 97 -14.05 41.80 -4.13
N ASN A 98 -13.16 42.45 -3.39
CA ASN A 98 -12.47 43.68 -3.83
C ASN A 98 -13.44 44.76 -4.35
N GLY A 99 -14.57 44.95 -3.67
CA GLY A 99 -15.60 45.95 -4.04
C GLY A 99 -16.52 45.56 -5.21
N VAL A 100 -16.30 44.42 -5.86
CA VAL A 100 -17.16 43.95 -6.97
C VAL A 100 -18.05 42.81 -6.49
N THR A 101 -19.35 42.92 -6.77
CA THR A 101 -20.31 41.85 -6.51
C THR A 101 -20.33 40.88 -7.67
N TYR A 102 -19.96 39.63 -7.39
CA TYR A 102 -19.92 38.55 -8.36
C TYR A 102 -21.13 37.63 -8.21
N LYS A 103 -21.54 37.06 -9.34
CA LYS A 103 -22.33 35.83 -9.39
C LYS A 103 -21.43 34.74 -9.94
N GLU A 104 -21.39 33.60 -9.25
CA GLU A 104 -20.55 32.46 -9.60
C GLU A 104 -21.36 31.17 -9.62
N GLN A 105 -21.19 30.39 -10.69
CA GLN A 105 -21.69 29.03 -10.80
C GLN A 105 -20.53 28.05 -10.61
N MET A 106 -20.71 27.07 -9.75
CA MET A 106 -19.72 26.03 -9.47
C MET A 106 -20.36 24.68 -9.67
N SER A 107 -19.66 23.73 -10.30
CA SER A 107 -20.12 22.35 -10.42
C SER A 107 -19.02 21.38 -10.05
N CYS A 108 -19.41 20.23 -9.52
CA CYS A 108 -18.51 19.16 -9.13
C CYS A 108 -19.26 17.84 -9.18
N VAL A 109 -18.53 16.77 -9.46
CA VAL A 109 -18.94 15.40 -9.20
C VAL A 109 -18.07 14.85 -8.07
N ILE A 110 -18.66 14.18 -7.10
CA ILE A 110 -17.95 13.39 -6.10
C ILE A 110 -18.10 11.93 -6.47
N GLU A 111 -16.97 11.26 -6.61
CA GLU A 111 -16.87 9.81 -6.77
C GLU A 111 -16.41 9.22 -5.44
N ASN A 112 -17.28 8.41 -4.84
CA ASN A 112 -16.97 7.67 -3.62
C ASN A 112 -16.89 6.18 -3.95
N LEU A 113 -15.68 5.63 -3.90
CA LEU A 113 -15.44 4.22 -4.21
C LEU A 113 -15.76 3.29 -3.02
N GLY A 114 -16.06 3.84 -1.84
CA GLY A 114 -16.51 3.10 -0.67
C GLY A 114 -15.49 2.09 -0.14
N GLN A 115 -15.99 1.11 0.61
CA GLN A 115 -15.15 0.08 1.26
C GLN A 115 -14.34 -0.76 0.26
N ALA A 116 -14.87 -1.00 -0.94
CA ALA A 116 -14.18 -1.78 -1.98
C ALA A 116 -12.83 -1.17 -2.39
N ALA A 117 -12.67 0.14 -2.19
CA ALA A 117 -11.41 0.85 -2.40
C ALA A 117 -10.92 1.52 -1.11
N ALA A 118 -11.08 0.87 0.05
CA ALA A 118 -10.59 1.34 1.34
C ALA A 118 -11.03 2.79 1.71
N GLY A 119 -12.24 3.19 1.31
CA GLY A 119 -12.78 4.52 1.58
C GLY A 119 -12.25 5.63 0.67
N MET A 120 -11.57 5.30 -0.44
CA MET A 120 -11.12 6.30 -1.40
C MET A 120 -12.28 7.08 -2.03
N TRP A 121 -12.11 8.38 -2.15
CA TRP A 121 -13.03 9.25 -2.87
C TRP A 121 -12.28 10.40 -3.54
N GLN A 122 -12.87 11.01 -4.56
CA GLN A 122 -12.28 12.15 -5.26
C GLN A 122 -13.34 13.12 -5.77
N ASN A 123 -12.93 14.37 -6.01
CA ASN A 123 -13.66 15.28 -6.87
C ASN A 123 -13.35 14.99 -8.34
N LYS A 124 -14.34 15.20 -9.20
CA LYS A 124 -14.21 15.11 -10.66
C LYS A 124 -14.89 16.30 -11.31
N GLU A 125 -14.33 16.73 -12.44
CA GLU A 125 -14.90 17.78 -13.31
C GLU A 125 -15.29 19.05 -12.52
N THR A 126 -14.43 19.46 -11.59
CA THR A 126 -14.72 20.61 -10.73
C THR A 126 -14.45 21.90 -11.48
N VAL A 127 -15.50 22.68 -11.71
CA VAL A 127 -15.44 23.91 -12.52
C VAL A 127 -16.15 25.05 -11.81
N CYS A 128 -15.54 26.23 -11.86
CA CYS A 128 -16.11 27.46 -11.31
C CYS A 128 -16.10 28.56 -12.36
N VAL A 129 -17.26 29.17 -12.60
CA VAL A 129 -17.46 30.23 -13.60
C VAL A 129 -18.08 31.44 -12.93
N ARG A 130 -17.42 32.60 -13.00
CA ARG A 130 -17.92 33.84 -12.42
C ARG A 130 -17.90 35.02 -13.37
N ALA A 131 -18.79 35.97 -13.13
CA ALA A 131 -18.79 37.29 -13.76
C ALA A 131 -19.36 38.33 -12.78
N PRO A 132 -19.05 39.63 -12.96
CA PRO A 132 -19.74 40.69 -12.24
C PRO A 132 -21.26 40.53 -12.38
N LEU A 133 -22.01 40.78 -11.31
CA LEU A 133 -23.44 40.46 -11.27
C LEU A 133 -24.22 41.13 -12.40
N ALA A 134 -23.89 42.38 -12.74
CA ALA A 134 -24.55 43.14 -13.80
C ALA A 134 -24.33 42.56 -15.21
N GLU A 135 -23.20 41.90 -15.43
CA GLU A 135 -22.81 41.38 -16.76
C GLU A 135 -23.04 39.86 -16.88
N PHE A 136 -23.47 39.19 -15.81
CA PHE A 136 -23.49 37.73 -15.76
C PHE A 136 -24.30 37.10 -16.90
N SER A 137 -25.45 37.67 -17.24
CA SER A 137 -26.30 37.18 -18.33
C SER A 137 -25.64 37.28 -19.71
N GLU A 138 -24.78 38.27 -19.92
CA GLU A 138 -24.02 38.42 -21.18
C GLU A 138 -22.91 37.36 -21.25
N TRP A 139 -22.21 37.16 -20.14
CA TRP A 139 -21.10 36.21 -20.04
C TRP A 139 -21.53 34.74 -20.00
N GLU A 140 -22.77 34.44 -19.61
CA GLU A 140 -23.27 33.06 -19.49
C GLU A 140 -23.11 32.27 -20.79
N LYS A 141 -23.50 32.85 -21.93
CA LYS A 141 -23.37 32.21 -23.24
C LYS A 141 -21.92 32.00 -23.65
N VAL A 142 -21.06 32.97 -23.36
CA VAL A 142 -19.62 32.89 -23.65
C VAL A 142 -18.98 31.79 -22.81
N GLY A 143 -19.29 31.72 -21.51
CA GLY A 143 -18.81 30.66 -20.63
C GLY A 143 -19.26 29.27 -21.07
N ALA A 144 -20.52 29.12 -21.47
CA ALA A 144 -21.04 27.86 -22.02
C ALA A 144 -20.29 27.44 -23.30
N MET A 145 -20.03 28.39 -24.21
CA MET A 145 -19.28 28.11 -25.44
C MET A 145 -17.85 27.65 -25.13
N ILE A 146 -17.16 28.35 -24.23
CA ILE A 146 -15.82 27.96 -23.78
C ILE A 146 -15.83 26.53 -23.21
N TYR A 147 -16.77 26.22 -22.32
CA TYR A 147 -16.87 24.90 -21.69
C TYR A 147 -17.12 23.79 -22.72
N ILE A 148 -18.06 23.99 -23.65
CA ILE A 148 -18.42 22.98 -24.66
C ILE A 148 -17.32 22.82 -25.72
N SER A 149 -16.54 23.87 -25.99
CA SER A 149 -15.46 23.84 -26.97
C SER A 149 -14.21 23.09 -26.48
N ALA A 150 -14.09 22.84 -25.18
CA ALA A 150 -12.95 22.14 -24.61
C ALA A 150 -12.86 20.71 -25.17
N ARG A 151 -11.76 20.40 -25.86
CA ARG A 151 -11.46 19.07 -26.36
C ARG A 151 -10.09 18.64 -25.85
N PHE A 152 -10.05 17.48 -25.19
CA PHE A 152 -8.79 16.83 -24.89
C PHE A 152 -8.23 16.19 -26.15
N ASP A 153 -6.92 16.26 -26.33
CA ASP A 153 -6.23 15.50 -27.38
C ASP A 153 -6.44 14.00 -27.12
N PRO A 154 -7.10 13.26 -28.02
CA PRO A 154 -7.36 11.84 -27.84
C PRO A 154 -6.08 11.01 -27.69
N ASN A 155 -4.98 11.43 -28.34
CA ASN A 155 -3.70 10.73 -28.21
C ASN A 155 -3.10 10.90 -26.82
N TRP A 156 -3.20 12.10 -26.26
CA TRP A 156 -2.78 12.38 -24.89
C TRP A 156 -3.63 11.57 -23.89
N VAL A 157 -4.96 11.55 -24.06
CA VAL A 157 -5.87 10.76 -23.21
C VAL A 157 -5.52 9.28 -23.24
N ALA A 158 -5.30 8.72 -24.44
CA ALA A 158 -4.90 7.32 -24.60
C ALA A 158 -3.54 7.02 -23.95
N ALA A 159 -2.56 7.92 -24.10
CA ALA A 159 -1.26 7.81 -23.45
C ALA A 159 -1.37 7.87 -21.93
N ALA A 160 -2.16 8.80 -21.38
CA ALA A 160 -2.42 8.93 -19.95
C ALA A 160 -3.10 7.67 -19.39
N ALA A 161 -4.08 7.11 -20.10
CA ALA A 161 -4.75 5.87 -19.70
C ALA A 161 -3.76 4.69 -19.65
N ARG A 162 -2.91 4.53 -20.66
CA ARG A 162 -1.85 3.51 -20.68
C ARG A 162 -0.86 3.69 -19.52
N ALA A 163 -0.43 4.92 -19.25
CA ALA A 163 0.48 5.20 -18.15
C ALA A 163 -0.15 4.90 -16.78
N THR A 164 -1.45 5.18 -16.60
CA THR A 164 -2.18 4.80 -15.38
C THR A 164 -2.26 3.28 -15.23
N ALA A 165 -2.60 2.54 -16.30
CA ALA A 165 -2.62 1.08 -16.27
C ALA A 165 -1.24 0.50 -15.89
N GLN A 166 -0.15 1.02 -16.46
CA GLN A 166 1.21 0.60 -16.12
C GLN A 166 1.56 0.87 -14.65
N ARG A 167 1.23 2.06 -14.13
CA ARG A 167 1.47 2.38 -12.71
C ARG A 167 0.70 1.44 -11.78
N THR A 168 -0.55 1.14 -12.11
CA THR A 168 -1.36 0.18 -11.34
C THR A 168 -0.74 -1.22 -11.35
N GLN A 169 -0.29 -1.70 -12.51
CA GLN A 169 0.40 -3.00 -12.60
C GLN A 169 1.70 -3.03 -11.78
N ASN A 170 2.51 -1.99 -11.87
CA ASN A 170 3.76 -1.88 -11.10
C ASN A 170 3.49 -1.86 -9.59
N ALA A 171 2.47 -1.11 -9.15
CA ALA A 171 2.08 -1.07 -7.74
C ALA A 171 1.62 -2.45 -7.24
N GLN A 172 0.81 -3.17 -8.02
CA GLN A 172 0.37 -4.53 -7.68
C GLN A 172 1.55 -5.51 -7.62
N ALA A 173 2.48 -5.46 -8.60
CA ALA A 173 3.67 -6.30 -8.60
C ALA A 173 4.55 -6.03 -7.36
N THR A 174 4.72 -4.75 -7.00
CA THR A 174 5.47 -4.34 -5.81
C THR A 174 4.81 -4.87 -4.52
N GLN A 175 3.48 -4.77 -4.40
CA GLN A 175 2.77 -5.31 -3.24
C GLN A 175 2.94 -6.83 -3.10
N ARG A 176 2.86 -7.58 -4.19
CA ARG A 176 3.11 -9.03 -4.18
C ARG A 176 4.53 -9.37 -3.77
N TYR A 177 5.51 -8.60 -4.27
CA TYR A 177 6.91 -8.77 -3.89
C TYR A 177 7.14 -8.52 -2.39
N ILE A 178 6.57 -7.46 -1.82
CA ILE A 178 6.66 -7.17 -0.38
C ILE A 178 6.07 -8.34 0.43
N GLN A 179 4.90 -8.83 0.05
CA GLN A 179 4.27 -9.97 0.73
C GLN A 179 5.13 -11.25 0.69
N ASP A 180 5.80 -11.51 -0.43
CA ASP A 180 6.73 -12.64 -0.56
C ASP A 180 7.97 -12.47 0.33
N VAL A 181 8.56 -11.27 0.34
CA VAL A 181 9.70 -10.95 1.20
C VAL A 181 9.33 -11.09 2.68
N ASP A 182 8.16 -10.59 3.09
CA ASP A 182 7.67 -10.71 4.47
C ASP A 182 7.53 -12.19 4.88
N ARG A 183 6.99 -13.04 4.00
CA ARG A 183 6.93 -14.48 4.23
C ARG A 183 8.31 -15.09 4.41
N GLN A 184 9.27 -14.78 3.52
CA GLN A 184 10.63 -15.28 3.61
C GLN A 184 11.34 -14.83 4.90
N ILE A 185 11.08 -13.61 5.39
CA ILE A 185 11.61 -13.13 6.67
C ILE A 185 11.08 -13.97 7.83
N VAL A 186 9.78 -14.27 7.86
CA VAL A 186 9.17 -15.10 8.90
C VAL A 186 9.74 -16.52 8.86
N GLU A 187 9.85 -17.12 7.67
CA GLU A 187 10.43 -18.46 7.48
C GLU A 187 11.89 -18.51 7.94
N ASN A 188 12.71 -17.52 7.56
CA ASN A 188 14.10 -17.43 8.00
C ASN A 188 14.20 -17.28 9.52
N ARG A 189 13.37 -16.43 10.15
CA ARG A 189 13.32 -16.31 11.62
C ARG A 189 12.93 -17.61 12.30
N GLN A 190 11.96 -18.34 11.74
CA GLN A 190 11.58 -19.65 12.27
C GLN A 190 12.74 -20.65 12.17
N ARG A 191 13.43 -20.72 11.03
CA ARG A 191 14.60 -21.59 10.84
C ARG A 191 15.72 -21.23 11.80
N THR A 192 16.09 -19.95 11.91
CA THR A 192 17.12 -19.51 12.86
C THR A 192 16.75 -19.82 14.30
N ASN A 193 15.49 -19.61 14.70
CA ASN A 193 15.05 -19.97 16.06
C ASN A 193 15.05 -21.47 16.30
N ALA A 194 14.75 -22.29 15.28
CA ALA A 194 14.85 -23.74 15.38
C ALA A 194 16.32 -24.16 15.58
N GLU A 195 17.24 -23.55 14.83
CA GLU A 195 18.68 -23.80 14.97
C GLU A 195 19.18 -23.41 16.36
N ILE A 196 18.84 -22.22 16.85
CA ILE A 196 19.20 -21.77 18.21
C ILE A 196 18.67 -22.75 19.27
N ARG A 197 17.42 -23.19 19.16
CA ARG A 197 16.85 -24.15 20.11
C ARG A 197 17.55 -25.51 20.06
N HIS A 198 17.97 -25.93 18.87
CA HIS A 198 18.73 -27.16 18.68
C HIS A 198 20.12 -27.03 19.31
N GLU A 199 20.83 -25.93 19.08
CA GLU A 199 22.11 -25.62 19.72
C GLU A 199 21.98 -25.51 21.25
N ASP A 200 20.95 -24.84 21.76
CA ASP A 200 20.66 -24.74 23.20
C ASP A 200 20.42 -26.13 23.80
N TYR A 201 19.69 -27.00 23.09
CA TYR A 201 19.47 -28.38 23.52
C TYR A 201 20.79 -29.15 23.62
N LEU A 202 21.60 -29.12 22.55
CA LEU A 202 22.92 -29.78 22.51
C LEU A 202 23.83 -29.27 23.64
N MET A 203 23.88 -27.95 23.86
CA MET A 203 24.66 -27.34 24.94
C MET A 203 24.18 -27.82 26.32
N LEU A 204 22.88 -27.86 26.57
CA LEU A 204 22.32 -28.27 27.87
C LEU A 204 22.48 -29.77 28.15
N THR A 205 22.48 -30.61 27.10
CA THR A 205 22.68 -32.06 27.24
C THR A 205 24.14 -32.49 27.20
N GLY A 206 25.07 -31.55 26.93
CA GLY A 206 26.48 -31.86 26.74
C GLY A 206 26.69 -32.79 25.55
N GLN A 207 26.04 -32.48 24.43
CA GLN A 207 26.09 -33.22 23.17
C GLN A 207 26.50 -32.28 22.03
N GLU A 208 26.92 -32.85 20.90
CA GLU A 208 27.27 -32.11 19.69
C GLU A 208 26.89 -32.90 18.44
N ASP A 209 26.64 -32.18 17.33
CA ASP A 209 26.31 -32.77 16.03
C ASP A 209 27.58 -33.15 15.27
N TYR A 210 27.73 -34.44 14.97
CA TYR A 210 28.82 -34.99 14.18
C TYR A 210 28.32 -35.53 12.84
N VAL A 211 29.05 -35.22 11.76
CA VAL A 211 28.83 -35.76 10.43
C VAL A 211 29.54 -37.11 10.31
N ASN A 212 28.77 -38.15 10.00
CA ASN A 212 29.25 -39.50 9.75
C ASN A 212 30.08 -39.53 8.45
N PRO A 213 31.36 -39.95 8.50
CA PRO A 213 32.26 -39.92 7.34
C PRO A 213 31.99 -41.01 6.29
N HIS A 214 31.12 -41.98 6.59
CA HIS A 214 30.73 -43.05 5.67
C HIS A 214 29.36 -42.80 5.02
N THR A 215 28.40 -42.22 5.76
CA THR A 215 27.04 -41.96 5.25
C THR A 215 26.78 -40.50 4.89
N GLY A 216 27.50 -39.55 5.51
CA GLY A 216 27.26 -38.12 5.39
C GLY A 216 26.09 -37.60 6.24
N GLU A 217 25.42 -38.47 7.01
CA GLU A 217 24.33 -38.09 7.91
C GLU A 217 24.86 -37.41 9.17
N THR A 218 24.03 -36.57 9.80
CA THR A 218 24.36 -35.92 11.08
C THR A 218 23.82 -36.74 12.25
N GLU A 219 24.66 -36.98 13.23
CA GLU A 219 24.35 -37.77 14.42
C GLU A 219 24.73 -37.00 15.70
N ILE A 220 23.86 -37.04 16.70
CA ILE A 220 24.09 -36.43 18.00
C ILE A 220 24.96 -37.37 18.85
N ARG A 221 26.08 -36.87 19.36
CA ARG A 221 26.98 -37.65 20.25
C ARG A 221 27.34 -36.84 21.49
N PRO A 222 27.68 -37.50 22.63
CA PRO A 222 28.17 -36.81 23.81
C PRO A 222 29.40 -35.97 23.51
N ASP A 223 29.41 -34.74 24.01
CA ASP A 223 30.55 -33.83 24.02
C ASP A 223 31.49 -34.17 25.19
N GLY A 224 32.80 -33.94 25.03
CA GLY A 224 33.83 -34.26 26.03
C GLY A 224 35.02 -35.09 25.53
N TRP A 225 34.98 -35.54 24.28
CA TRP A 225 36.10 -36.18 23.60
C TRP A 225 36.47 -35.42 22.32
N LYS A 226 37.76 -35.13 22.12
CA LYS A 226 38.24 -34.33 20.98
C LYS A 226 38.13 -35.04 19.64
N TYR A 227 38.18 -36.37 19.62
CA TYR A 227 38.22 -37.16 18.40
C TYR A 227 37.15 -38.24 18.44
N HIS A 228 36.24 -38.20 17.46
CA HIS A 228 35.23 -39.21 17.22
C HIS A 228 35.58 -39.93 15.92
N TRP A 229 35.70 -41.25 16.02
CA TRP A 229 36.01 -42.14 14.91
C TRP A 229 34.84 -43.08 14.69
N GLU A 230 34.51 -43.34 13.43
CA GLU A 230 33.46 -44.28 13.07
C GLU A 230 33.89 -45.10 11.87
N ASN A 231 33.48 -46.37 11.83
CA ASN A 231 33.79 -47.29 10.74
C ASN A 231 32.55 -47.62 9.89
N SER A 232 32.70 -48.41 8.81
CA SER A 232 31.57 -48.70 7.92
C SER A 232 30.42 -49.49 8.56
N ASN A 233 30.65 -50.10 9.72
CA ASN A 233 29.65 -50.88 10.45
C ASN A 233 28.87 -50.05 11.48
N GLY A 234 29.16 -48.75 11.60
CA GLY A 234 28.53 -47.86 12.60
C GLY A 234 29.13 -47.99 14.00
N GLU A 235 30.31 -48.60 14.14
CA GLU A 235 30.99 -48.69 15.43
C GLU A 235 31.73 -47.38 15.70
N VAL A 236 31.56 -46.79 16.89
CA VAL A 236 32.12 -45.48 17.25
C VAL A 236 33.18 -45.61 18.34
N ILE A 237 34.33 -44.98 18.13
CA ILE A 237 35.41 -44.86 19.12
C ILE A 237 35.67 -43.37 19.40
N VAL A 238 35.72 -43.01 20.68
CA VAL A 238 36.00 -41.64 21.13
C VAL A 238 37.34 -41.56 21.87
N SER A 239 38.09 -40.48 21.66
CA SER A 239 39.40 -40.28 22.30
C SER A 239 39.76 -38.80 22.47
N ASN A 240 40.63 -38.51 23.43
CA ASN A 240 41.23 -37.19 23.63
C ASN A 240 42.71 -37.14 23.18
N LEU A 241 43.26 -38.27 22.75
CA LEU A 241 44.66 -38.42 22.34
C LEU A 241 44.81 -38.04 20.87
N ASN A 242 45.68 -37.07 20.59
CA ASN A 242 45.87 -36.54 19.23
C ASN A 242 46.56 -37.54 18.29
N ASP A 243 47.40 -38.40 18.86
CA ASP A 243 48.21 -39.42 18.20
C ASP A 243 47.52 -40.79 18.15
N TYR A 244 46.33 -40.93 18.72
CA TYR A 244 45.57 -42.17 18.68
C TYR A 244 44.83 -42.35 17.36
N ASP A 245 45.08 -43.47 16.69
CA ASP A 245 44.36 -43.93 15.50
C ASP A 245 43.87 -45.38 15.74
N PRO A 246 42.55 -45.62 15.84
CA PRO A 246 42.00 -46.95 16.12
C PRO A 246 42.31 -47.98 15.04
N ASN A 247 42.70 -47.55 13.83
CA ASN A 247 43.12 -48.45 12.76
C ASN A 247 44.48 -49.13 13.05
N HIS A 248 45.28 -48.53 13.93
CA HIS A 248 46.62 -49.01 14.31
C HIS A 248 46.67 -49.62 15.73
N ASP A 249 45.53 -49.70 16.44
CA ASP A 249 45.44 -50.29 17.78
C ASP A 249 45.12 -51.79 17.71
N ASP A 250 46.10 -52.67 17.89
CA ASP A 250 45.91 -54.13 17.87
C ASP A 250 44.95 -54.65 18.96
N GLY A 251 44.65 -53.85 20.00
CA GLY A 251 43.69 -54.17 21.04
C GLY A 251 42.22 -54.03 20.60
N VAL A 252 41.95 -53.24 19.56
CA VAL A 252 40.60 -53.01 19.02
C VAL A 252 40.27 -54.09 17.98
N ARG A 253 39.38 -55.03 18.34
CA ARG A 253 38.96 -56.15 17.47
C ARG A 253 37.86 -55.82 16.45
N LEU A 254 37.66 -54.53 16.18
CA LEU A 254 36.62 -53.98 15.30
C LEU A 254 37.11 -53.85 13.85
N VAL A 255 36.20 -53.58 12.90
CA VAL A 255 36.58 -53.36 11.49
C VAL A 255 37.47 -52.10 11.39
N LYS A 256 38.65 -52.26 10.78
CA LYS A 256 39.77 -51.31 10.80
C LYS A 256 39.72 -50.23 9.70
N ASP A 257 38.53 -49.73 9.39
CA ASP A 257 38.33 -48.66 8.38
C ASP A 257 37.78 -47.37 8.99
N PHE A 258 38.10 -47.11 10.26
CA PHE A 258 37.65 -45.95 10.99
C PHE A 258 38.09 -44.64 10.33
N LYS A 259 37.16 -43.71 10.18
CA LYS A 259 37.41 -42.33 9.74
C LYS A 259 36.95 -41.35 10.81
N ARG A 260 37.58 -40.17 10.84
CA ARG A 260 37.20 -39.09 11.76
C ARG A 260 35.86 -38.49 11.34
N SER A 261 34.91 -38.47 12.26
CA SER A 261 33.68 -37.66 12.14
C SER A 261 34.04 -36.19 12.34
N GLN A 262 33.40 -35.30 11.58
CA GLN A 262 33.59 -33.86 11.72
C GLN A 262 32.40 -33.24 12.44
N VAL A 263 32.62 -32.22 13.26
CA VAL A 263 31.51 -31.42 13.80
C VAL A 263 30.79 -30.74 12.64
N ARG A 264 29.46 -30.78 12.65
CA ARG A 264 28.63 -30.16 11.61
C ARG A 264 28.92 -28.65 11.55
N ALA A 265 29.17 -28.13 10.35
CA ALA A 265 29.37 -26.70 10.14
C ALA A 265 28.07 -25.92 10.44
N ARG A 266 28.22 -24.73 11.04
CA ARG A 266 27.12 -23.82 11.41
C ARG A 266 26.88 -22.78 10.31
#